data_AF-A0A2E7WG93-F1
#
_entry.id   AF-A0A2E7WG93-F1
#
_cell.length_a   1.000
_cell.length_b   1.000
_cell.length_c   1.000
_cell.angle_alpha   90.00
_cell.angle_beta   90.00
_cell.angle_gamma   90.00
#
_symmetry.space_group_name_H-M   'P 1'
#
loop_
_entity.id
_entity.type
_entity.pdbx_description
1 polymer ?
#
loop_
_entity_poly.entity_id
_entity_poly.type
_entity_poly.pdbx_seq_one_letter_code
_entity_poly.pdbx_strand_id
1 'polypeptide(L)'
;MATDKALISHLYRRAGFGITSELLDELSKKSYESIVDDLVEIDIIPDLPDEDILSRYYPQLQSTDNFGMDNTKWFYRMINSKKPLQEKMTLFWHHVFATGWTKSEQGPTMIDHIAMLRKNCLLNLRVLLTDLASDPAMIFWLDNCENHGKNINENFGRELLELFSMGIGNYSEDDIKEASRAFTGWTFEQPIPLYPYGHFKSQFVFDEKDHDFGEKEFLGNKGNFNGEDIVEIIVKTEACAKFISRHLYNFFVADEPQIPAWSIEPPKDEEAMKILIQTFMDSDADMKEVMRTLFKSEFFKNAMFKRVKCPAEFIAGVLKLTSEVGPKDDRLASLHGLSTVMGQTLLDPPTVEGWHTGKEWIDGGSLTERINYAVDLVTDMNNSGSKNLVENLISSSEELSAEQLVNNVLKNAGYLEVSEQTFDQLLDIASKGPSIGNNKDTEDLREKIIQLYTLLVSSPEFQLA
;
A
#
# COMPACT_ATOMS: atom_id res chain seq x y z
N MET A 1 -3.91 -10.27 28.02
CA MET A 1 -5.38 -10.15 27.96
C MET A 1 -5.79 -10.41 26.52
N ALA A 2 -6.99 -10.96 26.28
CA ALA A 2 -7.52 -11.08 24.93
C ALA A 2 -7.68 -9.69 24.31
N THR A 3 -7.32 -9.54 23.04
CA THR A 3 -7.36 -8.26 22.33
C THR A 3 -8.74 -8.06 21.70
N ASP A 4 -9.23 -6.82 21.72
CA ASP A 4 -10.47 -6.47 21.03
C ASP A 4 -10.36 -6.73 19.52
N LYS A 5 -11.33 -7.47 18.99
CA LYS A 5 -11.39 -7.85 17.58
C LYS A 5 -11.60 -6.66 16.65
N ALA A 6 -12.27 -5.60 17.12
CA ALA A 6 -12.39 -4.36 16.34
C ALA A 6 -11.02 -3.73 16.10
N LEU A 7 -10.18 -3.69 17.14
CA LEU A 7 -8.83 -3.16 17.04
C LEU A 7 -7.90 -4.03 16.18
N ILE A 8 -8.00 -5.36 16.24
CA ILE A 8 -7.26 -6.25 15.32
C ILE A 8 -7.71 -6.02 13.87
N SER A 9 -9.02 -5.88 13.65
CA SER A 9 -9.58 -5.64 12.31
C SER A 9 -9.09 -4.31 11.75
N HIS A 10 -9.02 -3.26 12.58
CA HIS A 10 -8.38 -1.99 12.23
C HIS A 10 -6.92 -2.18 11.84
N LEU A 11 -6.12 -2.86 12.69
CA LEU A 11 -4.72 -3.14 12.40
C LEU A 11 -4.55 -3.81 11.03
N TYR A 12 -5.32 -4.87 10.73
CA TYR A 12 -5.18 -5.61 9.48
C TYR A 12 -5.80 -4.91 8.25
N ARG A 13 -6.71 -3.95 8.42
CA ARG A 13 -7.11 -3.03 7.34
C ARG A 13 -5.96 -2.09 6.97
N ARG A 14 -5.20 -1.61 7.95
CA ARG A 14 -4.10 -0.63 7.74
C ARG A 14 -2.79 -1.29 7.36
N ALA A 15 -2.39 -2.34 8.04
CA ALA A 15 -1.14 -3.07 7.84
C ALA A 15 -1.26 -4.22 6.83
N GLY A 16 -2.47 -4.51 6.35
CA GLY A 16 -2.73 -5.53 5.34
C GLY A 16 -3.85 -5.10 4.41
N PHE A 17 -4.67 -6.04 3.98
CA PHE A 17 -5.79 -5.82 3.07
C PHE A 17 -7.08 -6.38 3.68
N GLY A 18 -7.21 -6.28 5.00
CA GLY A 18 -8.28 -6.93 5.77
C GLY A 18 -7.87 -8.28 6.34
N ILE A 19 -8.80 -8.89 7.07
CA ILE A 19 -8.60 -10.12 7.85
C ILE A 19 -9.79 -11.06 7.69
N THR A 20 -9.54 -12.37 7.64
CA THR A 20 -10.63 -13.37 7.64
C THR A 20 -11.11 -13.64 9.06
N SER A 21 -12.32 -14.18 9.21
CA SER A 21 -12.87 -14.50 10.53
C SER A 21 -12.00 -15.51 11.29
N GLU A 22 -11.43 -16.51 10.60
CA GLU A 22 -10.62 -17.54 11.26
C GLU A 22 -9.32 -16.94 11.83
N LEU A 23 -8.62 -16.11 11.04
CA LEU A 23 -7.40 -15.46 11.49
C LEU A 23 -7.69 -14.47 12.62
N LEU A 24 -8.81 -13.76 12.56
CA LEU A 24 -9.22 -12.85 13.63
C LEU A 24 -9.49 -13.60 14.95
N ASP A 25 -10.14 -14.75 14.89
CA ASP A 25 -10.36 -15.62 16.05
C ASP A 25 -9.06 -16.17 16.63
N GLU A 26 -8.09 -16.55 15.78
CA GLU A 26 -6.76 -16.96 16.21
C GLU A 26 -6.02 -15.82 16.93
N LEU A 27 -5.96 -14.65 16.31
CA LEU A 27 -5.23 -13.49 16.83
C LEU A 27 -5.86 -12.91 18.09
N SER A 28 -7.19 -12.97 18.23
CA SER A 28 -7.90 -12.49 19.44
C SER A 28 -7.43 -13.16 20.74
N LYS A 29 -6.75 -14.31 20.64
CA LYS A 29 -6.16 -15.05 21.77
C LYS A 29 -4.79 -14.49 22.21
N LYS A 30 -4.14 -13.66 21.40
CA LYS A 30 -2.87 -12.98 21.69
C LYS A 30 -3.09 -11.56 22.22
N SER A 31 -2.07 -10.97 22.85
CA SER A 31 -2.09 -9.53 23.17
C SER A 31 -1.82 -8.70 21.91
N TYR A 32 -2.35 -7.48 21.86
CA TYR A 32 -2.21 -6.59 20.72
C TYR A 32 -0.75 -6.31 20.39
N GLU A 33 0.07 -6.10 21.42
CA GLU A 33 1.50 -5.82 21.29
C GLU A 33 2.23 -6.99 20.63
N SER A 34 1.89 -8.23 21.00
CA SER A 34 2.46 -9.44 20.37
C SER A 34 2.00 -9.60 18.93
N ILE A 35 0.77 -9.22 18.59
CA ILE A 35 0.28 -9.25 17.21
C ILE A 35 1.07 -8.25 16.36
N VAL A 36 1.32 -7.04 16.88
CA VAL A 36 2.15 -6.04 16.18
C VAL A 36 3.60 -6.51 16.05
N ASP A 37 4.18 -7.09 17.09
CA ASP A 37 5.54 -7.62 17.05
C ASP A 37 5.67 -8.74 16.01
N ASP A 38 4.72 -9.68 15.95
CA ASP A 38 4.70 -10.73 14.93
C ASP A 38 4.57 -10.15 13.51
N LEU A 39 3.84 -9.03 13.36
CA LEU A 39 3.55 -8.43 12.05
C LEU A 39 4.77 -7.74 11.42
N VAL A 40 5.64 -7.15 12.23
CA VAL A 40 6.86 -6.47 11.77
C VAL A 40 8.05 -7.43 11.56
N GLU A 41 7.99 -8.64 12.13
CA GLU A 41 9.00 -9.68 11.93
C GLU A 41 8.73 -10.52 10.67
N ILE A 42 8.79 -9.88 9.50
CA ILE A 42 8.46 -10.53 8.22
C ILE A 42 9.45 -11.64 7.83
N ASP A 43 10.66 -11.66 8.38
CA ASP A 43 11.72 -12.60 8.00
C ASP A 43 11.46 -14.03 8.48
N ILE A 44 10.73 -14.20 9.58
CA ILE A 44 10.39 -15.51 10.15
C ILE A 44 9.14 -16.14 9.51
N ILE A 45 8.38 -15.35 8.75
CA ILE A 45 7.17 -15.79 8.07
C ILE A 45 7.57 -16.41 6.72
N PRO A 46 7.04 -17.58 6.32
CA PRO A 46 7.28 -18.12 4.99
C PRO A 46 6.60 -17.24 3.91
N ASP A 47 7.24 -17.10 2.74
CA ASP A 47 6.60 -16.47 1.58
C ASP A 47 5.43 -17.34 1.06
N LEU A 48 4.59 -16.76 0.21
CA LEU A 48 3.42 -17.43 -0.37
C LEU A 48 3.85 -18.72 -1.11
N PRO A 49 3.45 -19.91 -0.63
CA PRO A 49 3.80 -21.15 -1.32
C PRO A 49 3.11 -21.19 -2.69
N ASP A 50 3.75 -21.91 -3.62
CA ASP A 50 3.17 -22.28 -4.91
C ASP A 50 2.72 -21.09 -5.79
N GLU A 51 3.32 -19.91 -5.62
CA GLU A 51 3.05 -18.74 -6.48
C GLU A 51 3.33 -19.06 -7.96
N ASP A 52 4.32 -19.93 -8.23
CA ASP A 52 4.64 -20.40 -9.58
C ASP A 52 3.47 -21.10 -10.28
N ILE A 53 2.48 -21.60 -9.52
CA ILE A 53 1.24 -22.15 -10.09
C ILE A 53 0.46 -21.09 -10.87
N LEU A 54 0.53 -19.80 -10.49
CA LEU A 54 -0.11 -18.72 -11.24
C LEU A 54 0.34 -18.73 -12.69
N SER A 55 1.63 -18.90 -12.95
CA SER A 55 2.16 -18.91 -14.32
C SER A 55 1.65 -20.07 -15.19
N ARG A 56 1.05 -21.10 -14.60
CA ARG A 56 0.37 -22.18 -15.36
C ARG A 56 -0.97 -21.73 -15.93
N TYR A 57 -1.67 -20.83 -15.24
CA TYR A 57 -2.99 -20.31 -15.63
C TYR A 57 -2.89 -18.94 -16.33
N TYR A 58 -1.85 -18.18 -16.03
CA TYR A 58 -1.50 -16.93 -16.68
C TYR A 58 -0.09 -17.04 -17.30
N PRO A 59 0.07 -17.71 -18.46
CA PRO A 59 1.38 -17.90 -19.10
C PRO A 59 2.10 -16.58 -19.43
N GLN A 60 1.36 -15.48 -19.55
CA GLN A 60 1.91 -14.15 -19.76
C GLN A 60 2.81 -13.69 -18.61
N LEU A 61 2.66 -14.24 -17.39
CA LEU A 61 3.57 -13.98 -16.27
C LEU A 61 4.99 -14.54 -16.51
N GLN A 62 5.17 -15.41 -17.51
CA GLN A 62 6.50 -15.89 -17.92
C GLN A 62 7.19 -14.92 -18.88
N SER A 63 6.44 -14.01 -19.50
CA SER A 63 6.95 -12.94 -20.34
C SER A 63 6.77 -11.61 -19.62
N THR A 64 7.87 -11.02 -19.13
CA THR A 64 7.87 -9.74 -18.41
C THR A 64 7.53 -8.53 -19.29
N ASP A 65 6.96 -8.75 -20.47
CA ASP A 65 6.56 -7.74 -21.46
C ASP A 65 5.06 -7.38 -21.34
N ASN A 66 4.37 -7.92 -20.33
CA ASN A 66 2.95 -7.66 -20.08
C ASN A 66 2.73 -7.10 -18.67
N PHE A 67 3.02 -5.81 -18.54
CA PHE A 67 2.83 -5.02 -17.31
C PHE A 67 1.44 -5.19 -16.67
N GLY A 68 0.38 -5.33 -17.48
CA GLY A 68 -0.97 -5.52 -16.97
C GLY A 68 -1.13 -6.84 -16.20
N MET A 69 -0.42 -7.90 -16.62
CA MET A 69 -0.45 -9.20 -15.96
C MET A 69 0.45 -9.25 -14.72
N ASP A 70 1.54 -8.48 -14.65
CA ASP A 70 2.35 -8.42 -13.43
C ASP A 70 1.56 -7.88 -12.23
N ASN A 71 0.58 -7.02 -12.49
CA ASN A 71 -0.39 -6.57 -11.49
C ASN A 71 -1.25 -7.71 -10.93
N THR A 72 -1.60 -8.71 -11.74
CA THR A 72 -2.30 -9.93 -11.27
C THR A 72 -1.51 -10.63 -10.17
N LYS A 73 -0.20 -10.78 -10.38
CA LYS A 73 0.68 -11.41 -9.38
C LYS A 73 0.72 -10.62 -8.08
N TRP A 74 0.80 -9.29 -8.16
CA TRP A 74 0.83 -8.46 -6.96
C TRP A 74 -0.51 -8.48 -6.20
N PHE A 75 -1.65 -8.35 -6.88
CA PHE A 75 -2.96 -8.52 -6.25
C PHE A 75 -3.12 -9.88 -5.59
N TYR A 76 -2.67 -10.95 -6.25
CA TYR A 76 -2.68 -12.29 -5.68
C TYR A 76 -1.88 -12.36 -4.36
N ARG A 77 -0.72 -11.69 -4.27
CA ARG A 77 0.03 -11.53 -3.03
C ARG A 77 -0.70 -10.70 -1.98
N MET A 78 -1.28 -9.55 -2.35
CA MET A 78 -2.04 -8.70 -1.42
C MET A 78 -3.17 -9.47 -0.73
N ILE A 79 -3.82 -10.39 -1.45
CA ILE A 79 -4.93 -11.20 -0.93
C ILE A 79 -4.43 -12.36 -0.08
N ASN A 80 -3.46 -13.14 -0.60
CA ASN A 80 -3.11 -14.46 -0.08
C ASN A 80 -1.81 -14.53 0.74
N SER A 81 -0.96 -13.51 0.70
CA SER A 81 0.33 -13.52 1.41
C SER A 81 0.14 -13.65 2.92
N LYS A 82 1.01 -14.45 3.54
CA LYS A 82 1.13 -14.53 5.01
C LYS A 82 1.93 -13.36 5.58
N LYS A 83 2.52 -12.51 4.72
CA LYS A 83 3.25 -11.28 5.07
C LYS A 83 2.48 -10.04 4.61
N PRO A 84 1.26 -9.79 5.14
CA PRO A 84 0.43 -8.69 4.66
C PRO A 84 1.14 -7.33 4.77
N LEU A 85 1.93 -7.11 5.82
CA LEU A 85 2.68 -5.86 6.00
C LEU A 85 3.76 -5.67 4.94
N GLN A 86 4.41 -6.72 4.46
CA GLN A 86 5.39 -6.60 3.38
C GLN A 86 4.74 -6.07 2.10
N GLU A 87 3.61 -6.67 1.70
CA GLU A 87 2.88 -6.22 0.50
C GLU A 87 2.33 -4.80 0.68
N LYS A 88 1.89 -4.46 1.90
CA LYS A 88 1.37 -3.15 2.24
C LYS A 88 2.44 -2.05 2.24
N MET A 89 3.61 -2.34 2.82
CA MET A 89 4.77 -1.45 2.78
C MET A 89 5.33 -1.31 1.36
N THR A 90 5.30 -2.37 0.55
CA THR A 90 5.68 -2.27 -0.87
C THR A 90 4.76 -1.28 -1.60
N LEU A 91 3.44 -1.38 -1.39
CA LEU A 91 2.49 -0.45 -1.98
C LEU A 91 2.73 0.98 -1.49
N PHE A 92 3.00 1.15 -0.19
CA PHE A 92 3.38 2.44 0.37
C PHE A 92 4.63 3.03 -0.29
N TRP A 93 5.71 2.27 -0.37
CA TRP A 93 6.95 2.76 -0.98
C TRP A 93 6.78 3.07 -2.47
N HIS A 94 5.92 2.34 -3.18
CA HIS A 94 5.59 2.66 -4.57
C HIS A 94 4.77 3.95 -4.73
N HIS A 95 4.03 4.36 -3.68
CA HIS A 95 3.40 5.70 -3.63
C HIS A 95 4.43 6.80 -3.42
N VAL A 96 5.43 6.57 -2.57
CA VAL A 96 6.45 7.58 -2.21
C VAL A 96 7.51 7.71 -3.32
N PHE A 97 8.05 6.58 -3.77
CA PHE A 97 9.10 6.50 -4.78
C PHE A 97 8.49 6.20 -6.15
N ALA A 98 7.65 7.12 -6.60
CA ALA A 98 6.91 6.97 -7.84
C ALA A 98 7.86 6.69 -9.00
N THR A 99 7.65 5.55 -9.67
CA THR A 99 8.41 5.13 -10.87
C THR A 99 7.41 4.57 -11.88
N GLY A 100 7.25 5.25 -13.01
CA GLY A 100 6.23 4.92 -14.01
C GLY A 100 6.72 4.00 -15.13
N TRP A 101 5.97 2.94 -15.41
CA TRP A 101 6.22 2.05 -16.55
C TRP A 101 6.17 2.80 -17.87
N THR A 102 5.22 3.72 -18.06
CA THR A 102 4.99 4.43 -19.34
C THR A 102 6.21 5.23 -19.82
N LYS A 103 7.11 5.66 -18.92
CA LYS A 103 8.34 6.35 -19.32
C LYS A 103 9.38 5.39 -19.92
N SER A 104 9.62 4.25 -19.28
CA SER A 104 10.67 3.31 -19.71
C SER A 104 10.18 2.29 -20.74
N GLU A 105 8.90 1.91 -20.66
CA GLU A 105 8.30 0.75 -21.31
C GLU A 105 9.12 -0.55 -21.08
N GLN A 106 9.96 -0.61 -20.03
CA GLN A 106 10.81 -1.76 -19.69
C GLN A 106 10.17 -2.59 -18.58
N GLY A 107 9.27 -3.51 -18.95
CA GLY A 107 8.56 -4.37 -18.00
C GLY A 107 9.46 -5.15 -17.02
N PRO A 108 10.50 -5.88 -17.46
CA PRO A 108 11.35 -6.64 -16.54
C PRO A 108 12.03 -5.77 -15.46
N THR A 109 12.48 -4.57 -15.84
CA THR A 109 13.13 -3.63 -14.93
C THR A 109 12.15 -3.06 -13.91
N MET A 110 10.90 -2.77 -14.33
CA MET A 110 9.84 -2.33 -13.41
C MET A 110 9.46 -3.41 -12.39
N ILE A 111 9.46 -4.68 -12.80
CA ILE A 111 9.20 -5.81 -11.88
C ILE A 111 10.32 -5.92 -10.85
N ASP A 112 11.58 -5.77 -11.29
CA ASP A 112 12.74 -5.78 -10.39
C ASP A 112 12.72 -4.57 -9.42
N HIS A 113 12.25 -3.40 -9.87
CA HIS A 113 12.02 -2.24 -9.02
C HIS A 113 11.03 -2.54 -7.88
N ILE A 114 9.84 -3.09 -8.20
CA ILE A 114 8.88 -3.50 -7.15
C ILE A 114 9.45 -4.59 -6.24
N ALA A 115 10.20 -5.54 -6.80
CA ALA A 115 10.85 -6.58 -6.01
C ALA A 115 11.89 -5.99 -5.04
N MET A 116 12.63 -4.94 -5.45
CA MET A 116 13.55 -4.18 -4.61
C MET A 116 12.79 -3.48 -3.48
N LEU A 117 11.72 -2.73 -3.80
CA LEU A 117 10.88 -2.09 -2.78
C LEU A 117 10.33 -3.12 -1.77
N ARG A 118 9.89 -4.28 -2.26
CA ARG A 118 9.35 -5.38 -1.45
C ARG A 118 10.40 -6.02 -0.55
N LYS A 119 11.61 -6.22 -1.05
CA LYS A 119 12.73 -6.78 -0.30
C LYS A 119 13.17 -5.84 0.82
N ASN A 120 13.20 -4.54 0.54
CA ASN A 120 13.73 -3.53 1.44
C ASN A 120 12.66 -2.86 2.32
N CYS A 121 11.41 -3.31 2.25
CA CYS A 121 10.24 -2.57 2.72
C CYS A 121 10.21 -2.22 4.22
N LEU A 122 10.92 -2.99 5.06
CA LEU A 122 11.06 -2.76 6.51
C LEU A 122 12.52 -2.65 6.95
N LEU A 123 13.47 -2.59 6.00
CA LEU A 123 14.87 -2.39 6.32
C LEU A 123 15.12 -0.94 6.73
N ASN A 124 16.35 -0.67 7.15
CA ASN A 124 16.81 0.69 7.38
C ASN A 124 16.63 1.55 6.12
N LEU A 125 16.11 2.79 6.28
CA LEU A 125 15.82 3.67 5.14
C LEU A 125 17.03 3.89 4.24
N ARG A 126 18.24 3.92 4.81
CA ARG A 126 19.49 4.03 4.08
C ARG A 126 19.66 2.93 3.04
N VAL A 127 19.37 1.69 3.41
CA VAL A 127 19.44 0.54 2.48
C VAL A 127 18.42 0.72 1.36
N LEU A 128 17.21 1.13 1.70
CA LEU A 128 16.16 1.36 0.71
C LEU A 128 16.52 2.49 -0.27
N LEU A 129 16.99 3.63 0.22
CA LEU A 129 17.36 4.77 -0.62
C LEU A 129 18.61 4.51 -1.47
N THR A 130 19.60 3.77 -0.94
CA THR A 130 20.77 3.35 -1.72
C THR A 130 20.37 2.40 -2.84
N ASP A 131 19.59 1.35 -2.53
CA ASP A 131 19.12 0.40 -3.55
C ASP A 131 18.22 1.12 -4.58
N LEU A 132 17.36 2.05 -4.15
CA LEU A 132 16.55 2.90 -5.02
C LEU A 132 17.39 3.77 -5.96
N ALA A 133 18.45 4.41 -5.45
CA ALA A 133 19.32 5.25 -6.26
C ALA A 133 20.12 4.45 -7.30
N SER A 134 20.36 3.16 -7.03
CA SER A 134 20.99 2.22 -7.97
C SER A 134 19.99 1.45 -8.84
N ASP A 135 18.69 1.65 -8.66
CA ASP A 135 17.67 0.91 -9.40
C ASP A 135 17.56 1.42 -10.86
N PRO A 136 17.71 0.57 -11.89
CA PRO A 136 17.68 1.04 -13.27
C PRO A 136 16.34 1.65 -13.70
N ALA A 137 15.20 1.25 -13.13
CA ALA A 137 13.93 1.91 -13.44
C ALA A 137 13.92 3.34 -12.89
N MET A 138 14.40 3.54 -11.67
CA MET A 138 14.51 4.87 -11.04
C MET A 138 15.55 5.77 -11.74
N ILE A 139 16.72 5.23 -12.06
CA ILE A 139 17.78 5.95 -12.80
C ILE A 139 17.22 6.49 -14.12
N PHE A 140 16.47 5.67 -14.86
CA PHE A 140 15.83 6.12 -16.09
C PHE A 140 14.66 7.07 -15.82
N TRP A 141 13.83 6.78 -14.81
CA TRP A 141 12.67 7.59 -14.45
C TRP A 141 13.04 9.04 -14.13
N LEU A 142 14.21 9.27 -13.55
CA LEU A 142 14.71 10.60 -13.20
C LEU A 142 15.90 11.06 -14.07
N ASP A 143 16.14 10.41 -15.20
CA ASP A 143 17.15 10.80 -16.19
C ASP A 143 18.59 10.87 -15.62
N ASN A 144 18.89 10.10 -14.57
CA ASN A 144 20.25 10.05 -14.01
C ASN A 144 21.23 9.35 -14.96
N CYS A 145 20.75 8.55 -15.91
CA CYS A 145 21.59 8.02 -16.99
C CYS A 145 22.16 9.12 -17.91
N GLU A 146 21.59 10.33 -17.89
CA GLU A 146 22.08 11.52 -18.62
C GLU A 146 22.92 12.45 -17.70
N ASN A 147 23.20 12.04 -16.46
CA ASN A 147 23.96 12.82 -15.48
C ASN A 147 25.46 12.51 -15.58
N HIS A 148 26.19 13.37 -16.27
CA HIS A 148 27.60 13.18 -16.59
C HIS A 148 28.48 14.13 -15.80
N GLY A 149 29.69 13.71 -15.41
CA GLY A 149 30.61 14.54 -14.62
C GLY A 149 31.01 15.86 -15.29
N LYS A 150 30.86 15.96 -16.62
CA LYS A 150 31.08 17.20 -17.39
C LYS A 150 29.80 17.98 -17.72
N ASN A 151 28.63 17.38 -17.51
CA ASN A 151 27.33 17.94 -17.80
C ASN A 151 26.32 17.42 -16.77
N ILE A 152 26.24 18.12 -15.64
CA ILE A 152 25.42 17.72 -14.49
C ILE A 152 23.94 17.83 -14.87
N ASN A 153 23.19 16.75 -14.65
CA ASN A 153 21.73 16.75 -14.69
C ASN A 153 21.20 16.80 -13.25
N GLU A 154 20.49 17.88 -12.90
CA GLU A 154 20.02 18.11 -11.54
C GLU A 154 18.75 17.33 -11.17
N ASN A 155 18.10 16.67 -12.13
CA ASN A 155 16.76 16.11 -11.93
C ASN A 155 16.73 15.07 -10.79
N PHE A 156 17.59 14.05 -10.83
CA PHE A 156 17.63 13.04 -9.76
C PHE A 156 17.99 13.64 -8.40
N GLY A 157 18.99 14.53 -8.34
CA GLY A 157 19.39 15.17 -7.08
C GLY A 157 18.28 16.05 -6.51
N ARG A 158 17.52 16.75 -7.36
CA ARG A 158 16.37 17.56 -6.95
C ARG A 158 15.26 16.69 -6.40
N GLU A 159 14.82 15.67 -7.14
CA GLU A 159 13.70 14.81 -6.70
C GLU A 159 14.05 13.98 -5.46
N LEU A 160 15.31 13.53 -5.34
CA LEU A 160 15.77 12.86 -4.13
C LEU A 160 15.54 13.71 -2.89
N LEU A 161 15.88 15.00 -2.93
CA LEU A 161 15.71 15.93 -1.80
C LEU A 161 14.24 16.37 -1.67
N GLU A 162 13.61 16.74 -2.77
CA GLU A 162 12.29 17.37 -2.81
C GLU A 162 11.14 16.41 -2.53
N LEU A 163 11.08 15.31 -3.27
CA LEU A 163 9.93 14.42 -3.28
C LEU A 163 10.17 13.10 -2.55
N PHE A 164 11.42 12.67 -2.39
CA PHE A 164 11.71 11.32 -1.87
C PHE A 164 12.28 11.29 -0.47
N SER A 165 12.86 12.39 0.02
CA SER A 165 13.54 12.33 1.32
C SER A 165 13.33 13.50 2.26
N MET A 166 13.31 14.77 1.85
CA MET A 166 13.36 15.90 2.79
C MET A 166 12.17 16.87 2.66
N GLY A 167 11.55 16.97 1.49
CA GLY A 167 10.48 17.94 1.25
C GLY A 167 11.03 19.36 1.00
N ILE A 168 10.27 20.14 0.23
CA ILE A 168 10.58 21.53 -0.13
C ILE A 168 10.91 22.38 1.11
N GLY A 169 11.99 23.17 1.01
CA GLY A 169 12.38 24.16 2.01
C GLY A 169 13.42 23.70 3.03
N ASN A 170 13.94 22.46 2.89
CA ASN A 170 14.91 21.87 3.82
C ASN A 170 16.34 21.74 3.24
N TYR A 171 16.57 22.28 2.05
CA TYR A 171 17.84 22.26 1.32
C TYR A 171 18.00 23.54 0.50
N SER A 172 19.22 23.83 0.06
CA SER A 172 19.53 24.93 -0.86
C SER A 172 19.66 24.45 -2.31
N GLU A 173 19.65 25.37 -3.28
CA GLU A 173 19.95 25.04 -4.68
C GLU A 173 21.38 24.51 -4.87
N ASP A 174 22.32 24.88 -3.98
CA ASP A 174 23.67 24.33 -4.04
C ASP A 174 23.70 22.89 -3.53
N ASP A 175 22.87 22.53 -2.54
CA ASP A 175 22.73 21.13 -2.11
C ASP A 175 22.20 20.23 -3.24
N ILE A 176 21.28 20.74 -4.08
CA ILE A 176 20.78 20.02 -5.26
C ILE A 176 21.93 19.73 -6.23
N LYS A 177 22.75 20.74 -6.55
CA LYS A 177 23.90 20.58 -7.45
C LYS A 177 24.90 19.60 -6.90
N GLU A 178 25.24 19.70 -5.62
CA GLU A 178 26.25 18.87 -4.98
C GLU A 178 25.78 17.42 -4.84
N ALA A 179 24.50 17.19 -4.53
CA ALA A 179 23.89 15.87 -4.62
C ALA A 179 23.97 15.32 -6.05
N SER A 180 23.60 16.12 -7.05
CA SER A 180 23.62 15.72 -8.46
C SER A 180 25.02 15.36 -8.96
N ARG A 181 26.05 16.12 -8.54
CA ARG A 181 27.45 15.79 -8.81
C ARG A 181 27.83 14.43 -8.24
N ALA A 182 27.34 14.08 -7.06
CA ALA A 182 27.64 12.81 -6.40
C ALA A 182 26.98 11.58 -7.09
N PHE A 183 25.92 11.79 -7.87
CA PHE A 183 25.26 10.73 -8.65
C PHE A 183 25.71 10.64 -10.11
N THR A 184 26.71 11.43 -10.52
CA THR A 184 27.31 11.30 -11.87
C THR A 184 27.92 9.91 -12.06
N GLY A 185 27.83 9.36 -13.27
CA GLY A 185 28.33 8.01 -13.56
C GLY A 185 27.50 6.86 -12.96
N TRP A 186 26.45 7.13 -12.16
CA TRP A 186 25.48 6.11 -11.76
C TRP A 186 24.48 5.90 -12.90
N THR A 187 24.61 4.78 -13.60
CA THR A 187 23.85 4.47 -14.81
C THR A 187 23.44 3.00 -14.82
N PHE A 188 22.96 2.51 -15.95
CA PHE A 188 22.62 1.10 -16.16
C PHE A 188 23.15 0.59 -17.50
N GLU A 189 23.32 -0.73 -17.62
CA GLU A 189 23.69 -1.37 -18.87
C GLU A 189 22.64 -1.12 -19.95
N GLN A 190 23.07 -0.60 -21.10
CA GLN A 190 22.18 -0.40 -22.24
C GLN A 190 21.46 -1.73 -22.57
N PRO A 191 20.11 -1.77 -22.52
CA PRO A 191 19.38 -3.01 -22.75
C PRO A 191 19.57 -3.48 -24.20
N ILE A 192 19.51 -4.80 -24.39
CA ILE A 192 19.55 -5.42 -25.70
C ILE A 192 18.37 -4.90 -26.54
N PRO A 193 18.54 -4.66 -27.86
CA PRO A 193 17.43 -4.24 -28.71
C PRO A 193 16.21 -5.15 -28.60
N LEU A 194 15.03 -4.53 -28.46
CA LEU A 194 13.74 -5.21 -28.28
C LEU A 194 13.48 -6.28 -29.35
N TYR A 195 13.75 -5.98 -30.62
CA TYR A 195 13.59 -6.94 -31.70
C TYR A 195 14.90 -7.68 -32.00
N PRO A 196 14.89 -9.03 -32.12
CA PRO A 196 13.75 -9.96 -32.01
C PRO A 196 13.56 -10.59 -30.62
N TYR A 197 14.24 -10.09 -29.58
CA TYR A 197 14.48 -10.85 -28.34
C TYR A 197 13.56 -10.52 -27.15
N GLY A 198 12.69 -9.51 -27.25
CA GLY A 198 11.88 -9.02 -26.14
C GLY A 198 12.66 -8.06 -25.22
N HIS A 199 12.05 -7.62 -24.13
CA HIS A 199 12.74 -6.78 -23.14
C HIS A 199 13.68 -7.62 -22.27
N PHE A 200 14.80 -7.01 -21.88
CA PHE A 200 15.76 -7.58 -20.94
C PHE A 200 15.91 -6.68 -19.73
N LYS A 201 16.22 -7.29 -18.60
CA LYS A 201 16.56 -6.58 -17.37
C LYS A 201 17.82 -5.75 -17.60
N SER A 202 17.77 -4.48 -17.24
CA SER A 202 18.97 -3.65 -17.12
C SER A 202 19.63 -3.89 -15.77
N GLN A 203 20.95 -3.79 -15.72
CA GLN A 203 21.71 -3.87 -14.47
C GLN A 203 22.35 -2.53 -14.17
N PHE A 204 22.45 -2.18 -12.89
CA PHE A 204 23.18 -1.00 -12.43
C PHE A 204 24.65 -1.05 -12.86
N VAL A 205 25.19 0.11 -13.23
CA VAL A 205 26.61 0.32 -13.53
C VAL A 205 27.06 1.63 -12.91
N PHE A 206 28.20 1.61 -12.22
CA PHE A 206 28.93 2.82 -11.88
C PHE A 206 30.09 3.03 -12.85
N ASP A 207 29.99 4.02 -13.75
CA ASP A 207 31.06 4.41 -14.66
C ASP A 207 31.97 5.45 -14.00
N GLU A 208 33.05 4.96 -13.39
CA GLU A 208 34.09 5.81 -12.79
C GLU A 208 34.64 6.87 -13.74
N LYS A 209 34.67 6.63 -15.06
CA LYS A 209 35.25 7.61 -16.00
C LYS A 209 34.34 8.81 -16.24
N ASP A 210 33.07 8.67 -15.92
CA ASP A 210 32.04 9.69 -16.09
C ASP A 210 31.61 10.33 -14.76
N HIS A 211 32.17 9.86 -13.64
CA HIS A 211 31.91 10.42 -12.32
C HIS A 211 32.77 11.67 -12.02
N ASP A 212 32.17 12.63 -11.32
CA ASP A 212 32.86 13.79 -10.75
C ASP A 212 33.41 13.48 -9.34
N PHE A 213 34.71 13.21 -9.25
CA PHE A 213 35.44 13.01 -8.00
C PHE A 213 35.90 14.31 -7.30
N GLY A 214 35.38 15.46 -7.71
CA GLY A 214 35.63 16.72 -7.01
C GLY A 214 35.06 16.70 -5.60
N GLU A 215 35.69 17.47 -4.70
CA GLU A 215 35.16 17.74 -3.36
C GLU A 215 33.77 18.40 -3.46
N LYS A 216 32.90 18.02 -2.54
CA LYS A 216 31.50 18.42 -2.47
C LYS A 216 31.19 18.96 -1.09
N GLU A 217 30.30 19.95 -1.03
CA GLU A 217 29.76 20.50 0.21
C GLU A 217 28.25 20.29 0.21
N PHE A 218 27.75 19.37 1.02
CA PHE A 218 26.35 18.95 1.02
C PHE A 218 25.79 18.96 2.45
N LEU A 219 24.71 19.73 2.66
CA LEU A 219 24.06 19.92 3.95
C LEU A 219 25.04 20.27 5.09
N GLY A 220 26.03 21.10 4.77
CA GLY A 220 27.09 21.54 5.71
C GLY A 220 28.22 20.54 5.94
N ASN A 221 28.19 19.37 5.31
CA ASN A 221 29.28 18.39 5.34
C ASN A 221 30.20 18.61 4.14
N LYS A 222 31.51 18.40 4.29
CA LYS A 222 32.49 18.50 3.20
C LYS A 222 33.24 17.19 3.01
N GLY A 223 33.40 16.76 1.77
CA GLY A 223 34.12 15.54 1.45
C GLY A 223 34.07 15.21 -0.04
N ASN A 224 34.83 14.19 -0.45
CA ASN A 224 34.69 13.63 -1.79
C ASN A 224 33.55 12.60 -1.78
N PHE A 225 32.32 13.10 -1.73
CA PHE A 225 31.12 12.28 -1.59
C PHE A 225 30.72 11.61 -2.91
N ASN A 226 30.27 10.36 -2.80
CA ASN A 226 29.54 9.63 -3.83
C ASN A 226 28.04 9.51 -3.42
N GLY A 227 27.20 8.92 -4.27
CA GLY A 227 25.76 8.79 -4.04
C GLY A 227 25.38 8.14 -2.70
N GLU A 228 26.12 7.11 -2.27
CA GLU A 228 25.92 6.46 -0.96
C GLU A 228 26.16 7.42 0.21
N ASP A 229 27.16 8.28 0.12
CA ASP A 229 27.46 9.28 1.16
C ASP A 229 26.35 10.35 1.24
N ILE A 230 25.77 10.73 0.10
CA ILE A 230 24.63 11.66 0.07
C ILE A 230 23.42 11.04 0.79
N VAL A 231 23.11 9.78 0.52
CA VAL A 231 22.04 9.04 1.22
C VAL A 231 22.33 8.97 2.72
N GLU A 232 23.57 8.68 3.12
CA GLU A 232 24.00 8.63 4.53
C GLU A 232 23.77 9.96 5.24
N ILE A 233 24.07 11.08 4.59
CA ILE A 233 23.89 12.42 5.15
C ILE A 233 22.40 12.75 5.28
N ILE A 234 21.59 12.48 4.25
CA ILE A 234 20.15 12.76 4.21
C ILE A 234 19.42 12.05 5.36
N VAL A 235 19.66 10.74 5.52
CA VAL A 235 18.94 9.89 6.50
C VAL A 235 19.17 10.35 7.95
N LYS A 236 20.28 11.04 8.23
CA LYS A 236 20.58 11.58 9.56
C LYS A 236 19.89 12.91 9.87
N THR A 237 19.15 13.49 8.93
CA THR A 237 18.50 14.79 9.13
C THR A 237 17.12 14.65 9.73
N GLU A 238 16.74 15.60 10.59
CA GLU A 238 15.37 15.71 11.11
C GLU A 238 14.36 15.99 9.99
N ALA A 239 14.78 16.69 8.92
CA ALA A 239 13.96 16.91 7.74
C ALA A 239 13.54 15.58 7.09
N CYS A 240 14.48 14.63 6.96
CA CYS A 240 14.17 13.30 6.44
C CYS A 240 13.23 12.51 7.35
N ALA A 241 13.51 12.51 8.66
CA ALA A 241 12.65 11.89 9.64
C ALA A 241 11.21 12.45 9.58
N LYS A 242 11.05 13.77 9.46
CA LYS A 242 9.75 14.45 9.34
C LYS A 242 9.01 14.07 8.07
N PHE A 243 9.70 14.09 6.94
CA PHE A 243 9.12 13.80 5.63
C PHE A 243 8.58 12.37 5.56
N ILE A 244 9.41 11.39 5.90
CA ILE A 244 9.03 9.97 5.88
C ILE A 244 7.95 9.66 6.93
N SER A 245 8.06 10.22 8.14
CA SER A 245 7.04 10.04 9.18
C SER A 245 5.67 10.57 8.75
N ARG A 246 5.62 11.70 8.03
CA ARG A 246 4.36 12.26 7.52
C ARG A 246 3.75 11.40 6.41
N HIS A 247 4.57 10.86 5.51
CA HIS A 247 4.12 9.87 4.53
C HIS A 247 3.53 8.62 5.20
N LEU A 248 4.22 8.06 6.19
CA LEU A 248 3.74 6.91 6.95
C LEU A 248 2.42 7.21 7.66
N TYR A 249 2.29 8.37 8.28
CA TYR A 249 1.03 8.78 8.91
C TYR A 249 -0.10 8.94 7.89
N ASN A 250 0.15 9.61 6.76
CA ASN A 250 -0.84 9.79 5.70
C ASN A 250 -1.38 8.43 5.20
N PHE A 251 -0.48 7.46 4.99
CA PHE A 251 -0.84 6.15 4.46
C PHE A 251 -1.45 5.21 5.51
N PHE A 252 -0.88 5.14 6.72
CA PHE A 252 -1.24 4.14 7.74
C PHE A 252 -2.15 4.63 8.87
N VAL A 253 -2.30 5.95 9.07
CA VAL A 253 -3.13 6.51 10.16
C VAL A 253 -4.35 7.27 9.63
N ALA A 254 -4.17 8.43 9.01
CA ALA A 254 -5.27 9.31 8.60
C ALA A 254 -4.87 10.20 7.42
N ASP A 255 -5.83 10.62 6.60
CA ASP A 255 -5.56 11.48 5.43
C ASP A 255 -4.87 12.78 5.87
N GLU A 256 -3.80 13.18 5.18
CA GLU A 256 -3.13 14.48 5.27
C GLU A 256 -3.49 15.38 4.07
N PRO A 257 -3.13 16.68 4.08
CA PRO A 257 -3.09 17.48 2.85
C PRO A 257 -2.21 16.81 1.78
N GLN A 258 -2.41 17.13 0.49
CA GLN A 258 -1.52 16.61 -0.55
C GLN A 258 -0.09 17.12 -0.36
N ILE A 259 0.90 16.34 -0.83
CA ILE A 259 2.34 16.56 -0.63
C ILE A 259 2.78 17.99 -0.97
N PRO A 260 2.32 18.62 -2.08
CA PRO A 260 2.74 19.99 -2.44
C PRO A 260 2.40 21.05 -1.37
N ALA A 261 1.39 20.78 -0.53
CA ALA A 261 1.00 21.69 0.54
C ALA A 261 1.83 21.53 1.82
N TRP A 262 2.68 20.51 1.94
CA TRP A 262 3.34 20.16 3.21
C TRP A 262 4.36 21.18 3.71
N SER A 263 4.90 22.00 2.81
CA SER A 263 5.81 23.11 3.15
C SER A 263 5.10 24.30 3.80
N ILE A 264 3.77 24.39 3.64
CA ILE A 264 2.95 25.51 4.14
C ILE A 264 1.86 25.08 5.14
N GLU A 265 1.40 23.83 5.06
CA GLU A 265 0.39 23.26 5.95
C GLU A 265 1.02 22.29 6.95
N PRO A 266 0.88 22.54 8.27
CA PRO A 266 1.41 21.65 9.28
C PRO A 266 0.68 20.29 9.29
N PRO A 267 1.30 19.23 9.84
CA PRO A 267 0.65 17.94 10.03
C PRO A 267 -0.61 18.06 10.89
N LYS A 268 -1.64 17.23 10.66
CA LYS A 268 -2.88 17.28 11.45
C LYS A 268 -2.70 16.82 12.89
N ASP A 269 -1.72 15.97 13.14
CA ASP A 269 -1.38 15.45 14.48
C ASP A 269 0.12 15.66 14.75
N GLU A 270 0.45 16.80 15.37
CA GLU A 270 1.85 17.17 15.69
C GLU A 270 2.49 16.24 16.72
N GLU A 271 1.71 15.69 17.66
CA GLU A 271 2.23 14.77 18.68
C GLU A 271 2.56 13.41 18.07
N ALA A 272 1.73 12.90 17.15
CA ALA A 272 2.05 11.70 16.39
C ALA A 272 3.34 11.89 15.58
N MET A 273 3.51 13.04 14.93
CA MET A 273 4.73 13.36 14.19
C MET A 273 5.96 13.37 15.10
N LYS A 274 5.87 14.00 16.26
CA LYS A 274 6.98 14.04 17.23
C LYS A 274 7.40 12.63 17.66
N ILE A 275 6.45 11.74 17.94
CA ILE A 275 6.74 10.35 18.33
C ILE A 275 7.45 9.60 17.20
N LEU A 276 6.96 9.72 15.97
CA LEU A 276 7.53 9.02 14.81
C LEU A 276 8.91 9.56 14.44
N ILE A 277 9.10 10.89 14.44
CA ILE A 277 10.39 11.55 14.20
C ILE A 277 11.41 11.12 15.25
N GLN A 278 11.03 11.14 16.53
CA GLN A 278 11.93 10.71 17.61
C GLN A 278 12.32 9.24 17.45
N THR A 279 11.36 8.36 17.14
CA THR A 279 11.64 6.93 16.91
C THR A 279 12.56 6.73 15.72
N PHE A 280 12.32 7.45 14.62
CA PHE A 280 13.17 7.42 13.43
C PHE A 280 14.61 7.79 13.79
N MET A 281 14.81 8.90 14.51
CA MET A 281 16.14 9.37 14.89
C MET A 281 16.84 8.43 15.87
N ASP A 282 16.13 7.93 16.89
CA ASP A 282 16.68 7.06 17.93
C ASP A 282 17.05 5.66 17.40
N SER A 283 16.32 5.18 16.40
CA SER A 283 16.56 3.88 15.75
C SER A 283 17.50 3.94 14.55
N ASP A 284 18.09 5.12 14.26
CA ASP A 284 18.90 5.35 13.06
C ASP A 284 18.14 5.00 11.76
N ALA A 285 16.87 5.39 11.65
CA ALA A 285 15.98 5.13 10.52
C ALA A 285 15.64 3.65 10.26
N ASP A 286 15.52 2.84 11.31
CA ASP A 286 15.01 1.47 11.21
C ASP A 286 13.48 1.47 11.00
N MET A 287 13.04 1.16 9.78
CA MET A 287 11.61 1.15 9.44
C MET A 287 10.83 0.08 10.19
N LYS A 288 11.47 -1.03 10.62
CA LYS A 288 10.81 -2.03 11.46
C LYS A 288 10.38 -1.40 12.79
N GLU A 289 11.26 -0.66 13.43
CA GLU A 289 10.98 -0.01 14.72
C GLU A 289 10.01 1.18 14.58
N VAL A 290 10.12 1.97 13.51
CA VAL A 290 9.15 3.05 13.22
C VAL A 290 7.74 2.46 13.04
N MET A 291 7.59 1.39 12.26
CA MET A 291 6.29 0.73 12.07
C MET A 291 5.78 0.06 13.36
N ARG A 292 6.67 -0.54 14.16
CA ARG A 292 6.33 -1.11 15.47
C ARG A 292 5.75 -0.02 16.39
N THR A 293 6.39 1.15 16.47
CA THR A 293 5.89 2.29 17.25
C THR A 293 4.58 2.83 16.70
N LEU A 294 4.47 3.01 15.38
CA LEU A 294 3.26 3.50 14.73
C LEU A 294 2.05 2.64 15.09
N PHE A 295 2.12 1.33 14.92
CA PHE A 295 0.98 0.45 15.16
C PHE A 295 0.66 0.24 16.65
N LYS A 296 1.62 0.44 17.56
CA LYS A 296 1.40 0.36 19.01
C LYS A 296 0.86 1.66 19.62
N SER A 297 0.95 2.78 18.90
CA SER A 297 0.59 4.10 19.42
C SER A 297 -0.92 4.27 19.65
N GLU A 298 -1.27 5.18 20.55
CA GLU A 298 -2.68 5.53 20.79
C GLU A 298 -3.29 6.32 19.63
N PHE A 299 -2.50 7.15 18.92
CA PHE A 299 -3.00 7.87 17.75
C PHE A 299 -3.45 6.91 16.65
N PHE A 300 -2.75 5.79 16.45
CA PHE A 300 -3.13 4.77 15.49
C PHE A 300 -4.40 4.03 15.90
N LYS A 301 -4.47 3.59 17.16
CA LYS A 301 -5.64 2.86 17.70
C LYS A 301 -6.92 3.71 17.63
N ASN A 302 -6.79 5.03 17.78
CA ASN A 302 -7.89 6.00 17.72
C ASN A 302 -8.19 6.54 16.30
N ALA A 303 -7.57 5.96 15.25
CA ALA A 303 -7.71 6.41 13.87
C ALA A 303 -8.58 5.50 12.98
N MET A 304 -9.49 4.72 13.59
CA MET A 304 -10.44 3.89 12.84
C MET A 304 -11.26 4.74 11.86
N PHE A 305 -11.31 4.31 10.60
CA PHE A 305 -12.10 4.93 9.52
C PHE A 305 -11.74 6.41 9.24
N LYS A 306 -10.52 6.86 9.56
CA LYS A 306 -10.05 8.23 9.30
C LYS A 306 -9.33 8.42 7.97
N ARG A 307 -9.28 7.39 7.12
CA ARG A 307 -8.60 7.43 5.81
C ARG A 307 -9.44 6.77 4.73
N VAL A 308 -9.43 7.33 3.53
CA VAL A 308 -10.01 6.69 2.34
C VAL A 308 -9.10 5.57 1.82
N LYS A 309 -9.66 4.42 1.49
CA LYS A 309 -8.93 3.30 0.85
C LYS A 309 -8.49 3.68 -0.56
N CYS A 310 -7.20 3.53 -0.88
CA CYS A 310 -6.79 3.59 -2.28
C CYS A 310 -7.40 2.41 -3.07
N PRO A 311 -7.55 2.51 -4.40
CA PRO A 311 -8.21 1.48 -5.19
C PRO A 311 -7.66 0.06 -5.00
N ALA A 312 -6.34 -0.11 -4.96
CA ALA A 312 -5.74 -1.43 -4.77
C ALA A 312 -6.12 -2.05 -3.41
N GLU A 313 -6.18 -1.23 -2.36
CA GLU A 313 -6.62 -1.68 -1.04
C GLU A 313 -8.10 -2.04 -1.00
N PHE A 314 -8.92 -1.24 -1.66
CA PHE A 314 -10.35 -1.48 -1.78
C PHE A 314 -10.62 -2.81 -2.50
N ILE A 315 -10.02 -3.00 -3.67
CA ILE A 315 -10.16 -4.21 -4.49
C ILE A 315 -9.75 -5.47 -3.71
N ALA A 316 -8.53 -5.46 -3.14
CA ALA A 316 -8.02 -6.60 -2.39
C ALA A 316 -8.87 -6.89 -1.14
N GLY A 317 -9.34 -5.84 -0.44
CA GLY A 317 -10.19 -5.98 0.74
C GLY A 317 -11.57 -6.58 0.44
N VAL A 318 -12.22 -6.16 -0.64
CA VAL A 318 -13.51 -6.72 -1.07
C VAL A 318 -13.36 -8.19 -1.46
N LEU A 319 -12.32 -8.56 -2.22
CA LEU A 319 -12.06 -9.96 -2.57
C LEU A 319 -11.81 -10.80 -1.33
N LYS A 320 -11.02 -10.30 -0.37
CA LYS A 320 -10.73 -11.02 0.88
C LYS A 320 -11.97 -11.21 1.76
N LEU A 321 -12.91 -10.27 1.71
CA LEU A 321 -14.19 -10.36 2.41
C LEU A 321 -15.15 -11.37 1.75
N THR A 322 -15.13 -11.45 0.41
CA THR A 322 -16.17 -12.14 -0.36
C THR A 322 -15.73 -13.48 -0.94
N SER A 323 -14.43 -13.76 -1.06
CA SER A 323 -13.94 -14.89 -1.86
C SER A 323 -12.67 -15.53 -1.30
N GLU A 324 -12.52 -16.83 -1.55
CA GLU A 324 -11.22 -17.51 -1.56
C GLU A 324 -10.62 -17.43 -2.97
N VAL A 325 -9.55 -16.64 -3.14
CA VAL A 325 -8.96 -16.39 -4.46
C VAL A 325 -7.80 -17.35 -4.70
N GLY A 326 -8.06 -18.38 -5.52
CA GLY A 326 -7.06 -19.35 -5.95
C GLY A 326 -6.27 -18.92 -7.21
N PRO A 327 -5.21 -19.67 -7.59
CA PRO A 327 -4.38 -19.33 -8.74
C PRO A 327 -5.05 -19.55 -10.11
N LYS A 328 -6.30 -20.05 -10.16
CA LYS A 328 -7.09 -20.23 -11.38
C LYS A 328 -8.21 -19.20 -11.52
N ASP A 329 -8.27 -18.23 -10.62
CA ASP A 329 -9.39 -17.31 -10.53
C ASP A 329 -9.33 -16.27 -11.64
N ASP A 330 -10.07 -16.50 -12.73
CA ASP A 330 -10.05 -15.67 -13.95
C ASP A 330 -10.25 -14.17 -13.68
N ARG A 331 -10.87 -13.78 -12.54
CA ARG A 331 -11.05 -12.38 -12.14
C ARG A 331 -9.73 -11.66 -11.94
N LEU A 332 -8.67 -12.38 -11.56
CA LEU A 332 -7.33 -11.83 -11.34
C LEU A 332 -6.77 -11.07 -12.55
N ALA A 333 -7.07 -11.52 -13.78
CA ALA A 333 -6.61 -10.88 -15.01
C ALA A 333 -7.27 -9.51 -15.28
N SER A 334 -8.42 -9.25 -14.65
CA SER A 334 -9.20 -8.03 -14.83
C SER A 334 -8.86 -6.92 -13.82
N LEU A 335 -8.16 -7.28 -12.73
CA LEU A 335 -7.89 -6.37 -11.61
C LEU A 335 -7.03 -5.17 -11.98
N HIS A 336 -6.13 -5.32 -12.96
CA HIS A 336 -5.38 -4.20 -13.51
C HIS A 336 -6.29 -3.14 -14.13
N GLY A 337 -7.20 -3.55 -15.01
CA GLY A 337 -8.16 -2.64 -15.63
C GLY A 337 -9.07 -1.99 -14.59
N LEU A 338 -9.50 -2.78 -13.60
CA LEU A 338 -10.33 -2.31 -12.50
C LEU A 338 -9.63 -1.23 -11.64
N SER A 339 -8.37 -1.45 -11.27
CA SER A 339 -7.62 -0.47 -10.48
C SER A 339 -7.38 0.81 -11.27
N THR A 340 -7.13 0.70 -12.57
CA THR A 340 -6.99 1.83 -13.50
C THR A 340 -8.26 2.67 -13.58
N VAL A 341 -9.45 2.06 -13.78
CA VAL A 341 -10.71 2.83 -13.85
C VAL A 341 -11.10 3.47 -12.51
N MET A 342 -10.61 2.92 -11.40
CA MET A 342 -10.75 3.51 -10.06
C MET A 342 -9.67 4.57 -9.74
N GLY A 343 -8.74 4.85 -10.66
CA GLY A 343 -7.75 5.92 -10.56
C GLY A 343 -6.35 5.51 -10.11
N GLN A 344 -6.06 4.21 -9.96
CA GLN A 344 -4.74 3.72 -9.53
C GLN A 344 -4.22 2.61 -10.44
N THR A 345 -3.47 3.01 -11.45
CA THR A 345 -2.73 2.10 -12.33
C THR A 345 -1.44 1.63 -11.64
N LEU A 346 -1.44 0.47 -10.97
CA LEU A 346 -0.23 -0.05 -10.33
C LEU A 346 0.94 -0.19 -11.32
N LEU A 347 2.17 0.05 -10.84
CA LEU A 347 3.43 0.22 -11.61
C LEU A 347 3.48 1.42 -12.58
N ASP A 348 2.45 2.26 -12.61
CA ASP A 348 2.41 3.44 -13.48
C ASP A 348 1.78 4.65 -12.76
N PRO A 349 2.45 5.19 -11.71
CA PRO A 349 2.02 6.45 -11.10
C PRO A 349 1.95 7.59 -12.12
N PRO A 350 0.99 8.52 -11.98
CA PRO A 350 0.73 9.54 -12.99
C PRO A 350 1.81 10.62 -13.07
N THR A 351 2.52 10.88 -11.97
CA THR A 351 3.57 11.90 -11.86
C THR A 351 4.69 11.42 -10.93
N VAL A 352 5.78 12.19 -10.86
CA VAL A 352 6.89 11.99 -9.90
C VAL A 352 6.45 12.14 -8.44
N GLU A 353 5.32 12.80 -8.18
CA GLU A 353 4.72 12.95 -6.84
C GLU A 353 3.91 11.70 -6.42
N GLY A 354 3.75 10.72 -7.32
CA GLY A 354 2.97 9.52 -7.08
C GLY A 354 1.48 9.72 -7.29
N TRP A 355 0.66 9.11 -6.44
CA TRP A 355 -0.79 9.29 -6.47
C TRP A 355 -1.26 10.25 -5.38
N HIS A 356 -2.28 11.04 -5.71
CA HIS A 356 -3.02 11.79 -4.71
C HIS A 356 -3.74 10.83 -3.75
N THR A 357 -3.98 11.30 -2.52
CA THR A 357 -4.54 10.47 -1.45
C THR A 357 -5.85 11.02 -0.91
N GLY A 358 -6.51 10.25 -0.04
CA GLY A 358 -7.73 10.67 0.65
C GLY A 358 -8.93 10.82 -0.28
N LYS A 359 -9.67 11.92 -0.14
CA LYS A 359 -10.94 12.15 -0.85
C LYS A 359 -10.81 12.18 -2.36
N GLU A 360 -9.62 12.45 -2.88
CA GLU A 360 -9.36 12.49 -4.34
C GLU A 360 -9.43 11.10 -4.99
N TRP A 361 -9.43 10.03 -4.19
CA TRP A 361 -9.76 8.68 -4.67
C TRP A 361 -11.24 8.47 -5.03
N ILE A 362 -12.11 9.43 -4.67
CA ILE A 362 -13.55 9.32 -4.82
C ILE A 362 -14.05 10.49 -5.65
N ASP A 363 -14.36 10.20 -6.90
CA ASP A 363 -15.15 11.04 -7.80
C ASP A 363 -16.43 10.28 -8.23
N GLY A 364 -17.30 10.91 -9.01
CA GLY A 364 -18.57 10.28 -9.42
C GLY A 364 -18.40 8.98 -10.24
N GLY A 365 -17.34 8.88 -11.05
CA GLY A 365 -17.02 7.70 -11.84
C GLY A 365 -16.38 6.61 -11.00
N SER A 366 -15.29 6.93 -10.28
CA SER A 366 -14.58 5.95 -9.45
C SER A 366 -15.44 5.41 -8.31
N LEU A 367 -16.34 6.22 -7.73
CA LEU A 367 -17.30 5.74 -6.71
C LEU A 367 -18.30 4.73 -7.28
N THR A 368 -18.80 4.97 -8.50
CA THR A 368 -19.75 4.06 -9.16
C THR A 368 -19.11 2.70 -9.41
N GLU A 369 -17.88 2.68 -9.92
CA GLU A 369 -17.13 1.44 -10.14
C GLU A 369 -16.84 0.70 -8.83
N ARG A 370 -16.47 1.43 -7.77
CA ARG A 370 -16.23 0.85 -6.44
C ARG A 370 -17.48 0.18 -5.86
N ILE A 371 -18.63 0.85 -5.95
CA ILE A 371 -19.91 0.32 -5.46
C ILE A 371 -20.31 -0.91 -6.28
N ASN A 372 -20.31 -0.81 -7.62
CA ASN A 372 -20.68 -1.91 -8.50
C ASN A 372 -19.81 -3.15 -8.22
N TYR A 373 -18.49 -2.96 -8.14
CA TYR A 373 -17.56 -4.05 -7.85
C TYR A 373 -17.85 -4.76 -6.52
N ALA A 374 -18.11 -3.99 -5.46
CA ALA A 374 -18.39 -4.57 -4.15
C ALA A 374 -19.76 -5.25 -4.09
N VAL A 375 -20.78 -4.66 -4.73
CA VAL A 375 -22.12 -5.24 -4.83
C VAL A 375 -22.10 -6.54 -5.64
N ASP A 376 -21.44 -6.56 -6.79
CA ASP A 376 -21.35 -7.75 -7.65
C ASP A 376 -20.73 -8.93 -6.89
N LEU A 377 -19.65 -8.69 -6.14
CA LEU A 377 -18.99 -9.75 -5.39
C LEU A 377 -19.78 -10.22 -4.17
N VAL A 378 -20.39 -9.29 -3.41
CA VAL A 378 -21.12 -9.64 -2.18
C VAL A 378 -22.45 -10.34 -2.46
N THR A 379 -23.06 -10.07 -3.61
CA THR A 379 -24.33 -10.69 -4.03
C THR A 379 -24.14 -12.03 -4.74
N ASP A 380 -22.94 -12.31 -5.29
CA ASP A 380 -22.63 -13.57 -5.94
C ASP A 380 -22.40 -14.71 -4.92
N MET A 381 -23.41 -15.57 -4.79
CA MET A 381 -23.41 -16.72 -3.88
C MET A 381 -22.52 -17.89 -4.36
N ASN A 382 -21.90 -17.80 -5.55
CA ASN A 382 -20.84 -18.74 -5.93
C ASN A 382 -19.52 -18.42 -5.21
N ASN A 383 -19.36 -17.18 -4.70
CA ASN A 383 -18.21 -16.80 -3.91
C ASN A 383 -18.33 -17.36 -2.49
N SER A 384 -17.29 -18.06 -2.03
CA SER A 384 -17.27 -18.74 -0.74
C SER A 384 -17.45 -17.77 0.44
N GLY A 385 -16.77 -16.62 0.42
CA GLY A 385 -16.90 -15.60 1.46
C GLY A 385 -18.29 -14.97 1.51
N SER A 386 -18.88 -14.62 0.36
CA SER A 386 -20.25 -14.08 0.28
C SER A 386 -21.27 -15.07 0.81
N LYS A 387 -21.12 -16.34 0.46
CA LYS A 387 -21.93 -17.43 1.03
C LYS A 387 -21.74 -17.53 2.55
N ASN A 388 -20.50 -17.48 3.05
CA ASN A 388 -20.20 -17.53 4.48
C ASN A 388 -20.81 -16.34 5.24
N LEU A 389 -20.79 -15.13 4.67
CA LEU A 389 -21.42 -13.94 5.28
C LEU A 389 -22.91 -14.18 5.55
N VAL A 390 -23.61 -14.82 4.61
CA VAL A 390 -25.03 -15.17 4.74
C VAL A 390 -25.24 -16.34 5.71
N GLU A 391 -24.49 -17.43 5.54
CA GLU A 391 -24.64 -18.64 6.35
C GLU A 391 -24.30 -18.42 7.84
N ASN A 392 -23.33 -17.55 8.14
CA ASN A 392 -22.98 -17.18 9.51
C ASN A 392 -24.14 -16.50 10.27
N LEU A 393 -25.00 -15.75 9.56
CA LEU A 393 -26.18 -15.12 10.18
C LEU A 393 -27.37 -16.07 10.27
N ILE A 394 -27.58 -16.92 9.26
CA ILE A 394 -28.68 -17.91 9.22
C ILE A 394 -28.48 -19.00 10.27
N SER A 395 -27.24 -19.41 10.49
CA SER A 395 -26.86 -20.46 11.44
C SER A 395 -27.03 -20.05 12.92
N SER A 396 -27.50 -18.83 13.20
CA SER A 396 -27.82 -18.38 14.56
C SER A 396 -28.90 -19.26 15.20
N SER A 397 -28.56 -19.88 16.33
CA SER A 397 -29.47 -20.70 17.13
C SER A 397 -30.58 -19.90 17.80
N GLU A 398 -30.32 -18.61 18.07
CA GLU A 398 -31.27 -17.69 18.69
C GLU A 398 -31.87 -16.75 17.63
N GLU A 399 -33.13 -16.35 17.86
CA GLU A 399 -33.78 -15.30 17.08
C GLU A 399 -33.11 -13.96 17.34
N LEU A 400 -32.67 -13.30 16.26
CA LEU A 400 -31.99 -12.02 16.33
C LEU A 400 -33.01 -10.88 16.23
N SER A 401 -32.92 -9.90 17.14
CA SER A 401 -33.59 -8.61 16.94
C SER A 401 -33.02 -7.90 15.70
N ALA A 402 -33.77 -6.94 15.14
CA ALA A 402 -33.29 -6.15 14.00
C ALA A 402 -31.95 -5.45 14.31
N GLU A 403 -31.81 -4.91 15.52
CA GLU A 403 -30.57 -4.26 15.98
C GLU A 403 -29.41 -5.26 16.13
N GLN A 404 -29.67 -6.46 16.67
CA GLN A 404 -28.66 -7.52 16.78
C GLN A 404 -28.21 -7.99 15.39
N LEU A 405 -29.14 -8.10 14.44
CA LEU A 405 -28.85 -8.45 13.05
C LEU A 405 -27.92 -7.41 12.40
N VAL A 406 -28.24 -6.11 12.48
CA VAL A 406 -27.40 -5.04 11.93
C VAL A 406 -26.01 -5.07 12.55
N ASN A 407 -25.92 -5.19 13.88
CA ASN A 407 -24.63 -5.30 14.57
C ASN A 407 -23.82 -6.53 14.13
N ASN A 408 -24.46 -7.66 13.88
CA ASN A 408 -23.77 -8.86 13.39
C ASN A 408 -23.32 -8.71 11.92
N VAL A 409 -24.10 -8.04 11.07
CA VAL A 409 -23.71 -7.68 9.70
C VAL A 409 -22.44 -6.80 9.72
N LEU A 410 -22.40 -5.76 10.56
CA LEU A 410 -21.25 -4.87 10.72
C LEU A 410 -20.00 -5.61 11.23
N LYS A 411 -20.17 -6.52 12.20
CA LYS A 411 -19.08 -7.36 12.73
C LYS A 411 -18.52 -8.31 11.65
N ASN A 412 -19.40 -9.01 10.93
CA ASN A 412 -19.00 -9.95 9.89
C ASN A 412 -18.33 -9.25 8.69
N ALA A 413 -18.67 -7.98 8.42
CA ALA A 413 -18.01 -7.15 7.42
C ALA A 413 -16.65 -6.59 7.89
N GLY A 414 -16.09 -7.11 8.98
CA GLY A 414 -14.79 -6.69 9.52
C GLY A 414 -14.89 -5.61 10.59
N TYR A 415 -15.92 -5.66 11.45
CA TYR A 415 -16.11 -4.68 12.55
C TYR A 415 -16.16 -3.24 12.03
N LEU A 416 -17.07 -2.99 11.09
CA LEU A 416 -17.29 -1.65 10.54
C LEU A 416 -18.09 -0.79 11.53
N GLU A 417 -17.74 0.50 11.58
CA GLU A 417 -18.55 1.54 12.22
C GLU A 417 -19.20 2.39 11.13
N VAL A 418 -20.48 2.72 11.32
CA VAL A 418 -21.26 3.48 10.35
C VAL A 418 -21.93 4.67 11.04
N SER A 419 -22.28 5.71 10.27
CA SER A 419 -23.06 6.83 10.79
C SER A 419 -24.44 6.39 11.26
N GLU A 420 -25.07 7.19 12.13
CA GLU A 420 -26.45 6.97 12.59
C GLU A 420 -27.42 6.84 11.42
N GLN A 421 -27.24 7.67 10.37
CA GLN A 421 -28.05 7.61 9.16
C GLN A 421 -27.94 6.25 8.44
N THR A 422 -26.72 5.76 8.21
CA THR A 422 -26.51 4.45 7.57
C THR A 422 -27.03 3.32 8.45
N PHE A 423 -26.84 3.42 9.78
CA PHE A 423 -27.37 2.45 10.74
C PHE A 423 -28.89 2.37 10.70
N ASP A 424 -29.59 3.51 10.68
CA ASP A 424 -31.05 3.58 10.61
C ASP A 424 -31.60 2.96 9.32
N GLN A 425 -30.91 3.16 8.19
CA GLN A 425 -31.30 2.54 6.92
C GLN A 425 -31.14 1.01 6.94
N LEU A 426 -30.04 0.52 7.51
CA LEU A 426 -29.85 -0.92 7.74
C LEU A 426 -30.93 -1.48 8.69
N LEU A 427 -31.26 -0.73 9.73
CA LEU A 427 -32.28 -1.11 10.71
C LEU A 427 -33.68 -1.18 10.10
N ASP A 428 -34.04 -0.24 9.21
CA ASP A 428 -35.30 -0.27 8.47
C ASP A 428 -35.45 -1.55 7.64
N ILE A 429 -34.41 -1.96 6.90
CA ILE A 429 -34.39 -3.25 6.18
C ILE A 429 -34.47 -4.43 7.15
N ALA A 430 -33.68 -4.40 8.23
CA ALA A 430 -33.64 -5.46 9.23
C ALA A 430 -34.97 -5.65 9.97
N SER A 431 -35.76 -4.58 10.13
CA SER A 431 -37.07 -4.60 10.82
C SER A 431 -38.21 -5.17 9.97
N LYS A 432 -38.03 -5.21 8.64
CA LYS A 432 -39.04 -5.68 7.68
C LYS A 432 -38.92 -7.19 7.43
N GLY A 433 -40.04 -7.84 7.11
CA GLY A 433 -40.07 -9.26 6.75
C GLY A 433 -39.81 -10.20 7.93
N PRO A 434 -39.45 -11.47 7.66
CA PRO A 434 -39.27 -12.48 8.70
C PRO A 434 -38.03 -12.19 9.57
N SER A 435 -38.08 -12.63 10.84
CA SER A 435 -36.95 -12.60 11.76
C SER A 435 -35.92 -13.67 11.38
N ILE A 436 -34.64 -13.33 11.55
CA ILE A 436 -33.51 -14.24 11.29
C ILE A 436 -33.15 -14.98 12.58
N GLY A 437 -32.75 -16.24 12.44
CA GLY A 437 -32.35 -17.12 13.54
C GLY A 437 -33.24 -18.35 13.68
N ASN A 438 -33.11 -19.05 14.80
CA ASN A 438 -33.75 -20.35 15.04
C ASN A 438 -33.41 -21.40 13.95
N ASN A 439 -32.24 -21.29 13.32
CA ASN A 439 -31.81 -22.13 12.19
C ASN A 439 -32.82 -22.20 11.02
N LYS A 440 -33.62 -21.13 10.82
CA LYS A 440 -34.52 -21.04 9.66
C LYS A 440 -33.74 -20.55 8.45
N ASP A 441 -33.79 -21.33 7.38
CA ASP A 441 -33.17 -21.00 6.10
C ASP A 441 -34.26 -20.94 5.02
N THR A 442 -34.65 -19.73 4.64
CA THR A 442 -35.60 -19.47 3.55
C THR A 442 -35.02 -18.48 2.57
N GLU A 443 -35.49 -18.50 1.33
CA GLU A 443 -35.07 -17.59 0.27
C GLU A 443 -35.23 -16.11 0.70
N ASP A 444 -36.39 -15.74 1.25
CA ASP A 444 -36.66 -14.40 1.77
C ASP A 444 -35.65 -13.93 2.85
N LEU A 445 -35.16 -14.85 3.70
CA LEU A 445 -34.18 -14.53 4.74
C LEU A 445 -32.79 -14.30 4.13
N ARG A 446 -32.39 -15.14 3.16
CA ARG A 446 -31.14 -14.98 2.41
C ARG A 446 -31.15 -13.66 1.64
N GLU A 447 -32.22 -13.35 0.91
CA GLU A 447 -32.36 -12.10 0.18
C GLU A 447 -32.26 -10.87 1.10
N LYS A 448 -32.92 -10.91 2.27
CA LYS A 448 -32.81 -9.85 3.26
C LYS A 448 -31.38 -9.62 3.74
N ILE A 449 -30.63 -10.68 4.02
CA ILE A 449 -29.22 -10.57 4.42
C ILE A 449 -28.37 -9.98 3.29
N ILE A 450 -28.59 -10.45 2.06
CA ILE A 450 -27.89 -9.95 0.87
C ILE A 450 -28.18 -8.45 0.68
N GLN A 451 -29.42 -8.00 0.88
CA GLN A 451 -29.80 -6.58 0.82
C GLN A 451 -29.08 -5.74 1.87
N LEU A 452 -28.94 -6.25 3.11
CA LEU A 452 -28.19 -5.57 4.16
C LEU A 452 -26.71 -5.39 3.79
N TYR A 453 -26.06 -6.44 3.28
CA TYR A 453 -24.68 -6.34 2.81
C TYR A 453 -24.55 -5.43 1.59
N THR A 454 -25.51 -5.47 0.67
CA THR A 454 -25.55 -4.59 -0.51
C THR A 454 -25.58 -3.12 -0.10
N LEU A 455 -26.46 -2.76 0.85
CA LEU A 455 -26.52 -1.39 1.38
C LEU A 455 -25.22 -1.01 2.10
N LEU A 456 -24.67 -1.92 2.90
CA LEU A 456 -23.43 -1.67 3.64
C LEU A 456 -22.25 -1.41 2.72
N VAL A 457 -22.01 -2.25 1.70
CA VAL A 457 -20.86 -2.06 0.79
C VAL A 457 -21.03 -0.84 -0.13
N SER A 458 -22.27 -0.38 -0.29
CA SER A 458 -22.60 0.85 -1.02
C SER A 458 -22.46 2.11 -0.16
N SER A 459 -22.18 1.99 1.14
CA SER A 459 -22.14 3.13 2.05
C SER A 459 -20.83 3.92 1.94
N PRO A 460 -20.84 5.23 2.29
CA PRO A 460 -19.61 6.03 2.36
C PRO A 460 -18.57 5.44 3.31
N GLU A 461 -19.00 4.87 4.43
CA GLU A 461 -18.11 4.33 5.46
C GLU A 461 -17.37 3.07 4.99
N PHE A 462 -17.95 2.31 4.05
CA PHE A 462 -17.25 1.17 3.44
C PHE A 462 -16.03 1.60 2.61
N GLN A 463 -15.97 2.86 2.16
CA GLN A 463 -14.82 3.42 1.45
C GLN A 463 -13.65 3.77 2.39
N LEU A 464 -13.88 3.76 3.71
CA LEU A 464 -12.93 4.17 4.73
C LEU A 464 -12.21 2.96 5.36
N ALA A 465 -10.98 3.19 5.85
CA ALA A 465 -10.13 2.18 6.49
C ALA A 465 -9.69 2.55 7.90
#